data_AF-A0AAU7NSA3-F1
#
_entry.id   AF-A0AAU7NSA3-F1
#
_cell.length_a   1.000
_cell.length_b   1.000
_cell.length_c   1.000
_cell.angle_alpha   90.00
_cell.angle_beta   90.00
_cell.angle_gamma   90.00
#
_symmetry.space_group_name_H-M   'P 1'
#
loop_
_entity.id
_entity.type
_entity.pdbx_description
1 polymer ?
#
loop_
_entity_poly.entity_id
_entity_poly.type
_entity_poly.pdbx_seq_one_letter_code
_entity_poly.pdbx_strand_id
1 'polypeptide(L)'
;MLSPYHPMQLAFGLIIWIVWFLFKYGALALICELSPPPVEQGPVTWINAALLAGSLVVTSLLLYWANNCWRAARAGNGGNTESIDQFIVRLGAGINLLGAIVTFSQGVVSLLLPPCL
;
A
#
# COMPACT_ATOMS: atom_id res chain seq x y z
N MET A 1 16.78 4.16 -5.33
CA MET A 1 15.43 4.16 -5.94
C MET A 1 15.60 3.86 -7.41
N LEU A 2 14.82 2.93 -7.99
CA LEU A 2 14.84 2.72 -9.43
C LEU A 2 14.34 3.99 -10.15
N SER A 3 14.86 4.25 -11.35
CA SER A 3 14.38 5.34 -12.21
C SER A 3 12.85 5.26 -12.36
N PRO A 4 12.12 6.40 -12.30
CA PRO A 4 10.67 6.43 -12.54
C PRO A 4 10.25 5.86 -13.90
N TYR A 5 11.16 5.89 -14.88
CA TYR A 5 10.95 5.37 -16.23
C TYR A 5 11.20 3.86 -16.35
N HIS A 6 11.68 3.21 -15.28
CA HIS A 6 11.97 1.79 -15.31
C HIS A 6 10.65 0.98 -15.34
N PRO A 7 10.48 0.01 -16.26
CA PRO A 7 9.23 -0.75 -16.42
C PRO A 7 8.80 -1.50 -15.15
N MET A 8 9.75 -1.79 -14.26
CA MET A 8 9.48 -2.37 -12.94
C MET A 8 8.55 -1.52 -12.07
N GLN A 9 8.44 -0.20 -12.30
CA GLN A 9 7.46 0.67 -11.62
C GLN A 9 6.01 0.23 -11.84
N LEU A 10 5.73 -0.47 -12.95
CA LEU A 10 4.41 -1.04 -13.25
C LEU A 10 4.03 -2.17 -12.29
N ALA A 11 5.02 -2.91 -11.78
CA ALA A 11 4.79 -4.05 -10.90
C ALA A 11 5.07 -3.74 -9.43
N PHE A 12 5.90 -2.75 -9.12
CA PHE A 12 6.37 -2.46 -7.76
C PHE A 12 5.23 -2.19 -6.77
N GLY A 13 4.26 -1.36 -7.15
CA GLY A 13 3.10 -1.05 -6.30
C GLY A 13 2.27 -2.30 -5.98
N LEU A 14 2.07 -3.16 -6.99
CA LEU A 14 1.35 -4.42 -6.83
C LEU A 14 2.14 -5.42 -5.97
N ILE A 15 3.45 -5.52 -6.16
CA ILE A 15 4.32 -6.41 -5.37
C ILE A 15 4.30 -6.01 -3.89
N ILE A 16 4.49 -4.73 -3.58
CA ILE A 16 4.44 -4.23 -2.20
C ILE A 16 3.06 -4.47 -1.59
N TRP A 17 2.00 -4.22 -2.35
CA TRP A 17 0.65 -4.45 -1.89
C TRP A 17 0.40 -5.93 -1.58
N ILE A 18 0.83 -6.86 -2.44
CA ILE A 18 0.71 -8.32 -2.22
C ILE A 18 1.51 -8.74 -0.99
N VAL A 19 2.76 -8.28 -0.87
CA VAL A 19 3.61 -8.62 0.29
C VAL A 19 2.98 -8.14 1.59
N TRP A 20 2.46 -6.91 1.61
CA TRP A 20 1.75 -6.38 2.76
C TRP A 20 0.46 -7.16 3.05
N PHE A 21 -0.31 -7.52 2.02
CA PHE A 21 -1.53 -8.32 2.15
C PHE A 21 -1.24 -9.66 2.82
N LEU A 22 -0.26 -10.41 2.30
CA LEU A 22 0.14 -11.70 2.86
C LEU A 22 0.61 -11.58 4.31
N PHE A 23 1.43 -10.57 4.60
CA PHE A 23 1.90 -10.31 5.96
C PHE A 23 0.74 -9.98 6.90
N LYS A 24 -0.18 -9.09 6.48
CA LYS A 24 -1.32 -8.64 7.29
C LYS A 24 -2.21 -9.80 7.69
N TYR A 25 -2.67 -10.58 6.72
CA TYR A 25 -3.61 -11.68 6.99
C TYR A 25 -2.91 -12.90 7.59
N GLY A 26 -1.67 -13.18 7.21
CA GLY A 26 -0.88 -14.27 7.81
C GLY A 26 -0.56 -14.01 9.27
N ALA A 27 -0.11 -12.80 9.62
CA ALA A 27 0.15 -12.42 11.01
C ALA A 27 -1.14 -12.45 11.84
N LEU A 28 -2.26 -11.96 11.28
CA LEU A 28 -3.56 -12.00 11.95
C LEU A 28 -4.00 -13.44 12.26
N ALA A 29 -3.93 -14.34 11.28
CA ALA A 29 -4.27 -15.74 11.48
C ALA A 29 -3.44 -16.41 12.58
N LEU A 30 -2.12 -16.17 12.60
CA LEU A 30 -1.23 -16.72 13.62
C LEU A 30 -1.50 -16.14 15.01
N ILE A 31 -1.69 -14.82 15.13
CA ILE A 31 -1.92 -14.17 16.42
C ILE A 31 -3.28 -14.58 16.99
N CYS A 32 -4.32 -14.66 16.15
CA CYS A 32 -5.65 -15.07 16.59
C CYS A 32 -5.71 -16.52 17.06
N GLU A 33 -4.92 -17.43 16.44
CA GLU A 33 -4.83 -18.82 16.89
C GLU A 33 -4.04 -18.96 18.20
N LEU A 34 -2.93 -18.22 18.34
CA LEU A 34 -2.02 -18.36 19.48
C LEU A 34 -2.46 -17.58 20.73
N SER A 35 -3.06 -16.40 20.55
CA SER A 35 -3.41 -15.49 21.64
C SER A 35 -4.58 -14.59 21.23
N PRO A 36 -5.80 -15.14 21.15
CA PRO A 36 -6.98 -14.35 20.81
C PRO A 36 -7.24 -13.30 21.92
N PRO A 37 -7.42 -12.01 21.57
CA PRO A 37 -7.80 -11.01 22.55
C PRO A 37 -9.23 -11.27 23.06
N PRO A 38 -9.55 -10.91 24.32
CA PRO A 38 -10.91 -11.02 24.85
C PRO A 38 -11.91 -10.24 23.98
N VAL A 39 -13.03 -10.85 23.64
CA VAL A 39 -14.09 -10.27 22.78
C VAL A 39 -14.59 -8.91 23.32
N GLU A 40 -14.58 -8.76 24.63
CA GLU A 40 -14.94 -7.55 25.39
C GLU A 40 -14.10 -6.32 25.03
N GLN A 41 -12.87 -6.49 24.53
CA GLN A 41 -11.99 -5.37 24.14
C GLN A 41 -12.46 -4.69 22.84
N GLY A 42 -13.33 -5.34 22.06
CA GLY A 42 -13.83 -4.80 20.80
C GLY A 42 -12.70 -4.49 19.80
N PRO A 43 -12.80 -3.41 19.00
CA PRO A 43 -11.81 -3.08 17.97
C PRO A 43 -10.55 -2.38 18.52
N VAL A 44 -10.54 -1.92 19.77
CA VAL A 44 -9.41 -1.15 20.34
C VAL A 44 -8.40 -2.11 20.96
N THR A 45 -7.61 -2.76 20.11
CA THR A 45 -6.56 -3.72 20.51
C THR A 45 -5.20 -3.27 19.99
N TRP A 46 -4.13 -3.74 20.65
CA TRP A 46 -2.75 -3.52 20.18
C TRP A 46 -2.53 -4.14 18.79
N ILE A 47 -3.26 -5.21 18.46
CA ILE A 47 -3.24 -5.86 17.14
C ILE A 47 -3.76 -4.88 16.08
N ASN A 48 -4.96 -4.33 16.28
CA ASN A 48 -5.52 -3.35 15.35
C ASN A 48 -4.67 -2.08 15.25
N ALA A 49 -4.06 -1.63 16.36
CA ALA A 49 -3.13 -0.51 16.34
C ALA A 49 -1.88 -0.82 15.48
N ALA A 50 -1.30 -2.01 15.61
CA ALA A 50 -0.16 -2.45 14.81
C ALA A 50 -0.52 -2.61 13.32
N LEU A 51 -1.70 -3.18 13.02
CA LEU A 51 -2.20 -3.31 11.65
C LEU A 51 -2.46 -1.96 11.01
N LEU A 52 -3.05 -1.00 11.75
CA LEU A 52 -3.26 0.36 11.27
C LEU A 52 -1.93 1.05 11.01
N ALA A 53 -0.99 0.99 11.95
CA ALA A 53 0.33 1.59 11.81
C ALA A 53 1.08 1.03 10.59
N GLY A 54 1.08 -0.28 10.41
CA GLY A 54 1.69 -0.91 9.24
C GLY A 54 0.99 -0.54 7.93
N SER A 55 -0.35 -0.49 7.91
CA SER A 55 -1.12 -0.01 6.77
C SER A 55 -0.77 1.44 6.43
N LEU A 56 -0.61 2.32 7.43
CA LEU A 56 -0.18 3.71 7.21
C LEU A 56 1.22 3.78 6.62
N VAL A 57 2.19 3.01 7.13
CA VAL A 57 3.56 2.97 6.59
C VAL A 57 3.56 2.55 5.12
N VAL A 58 2.86 1.48 4.77
CA VAL A 58 2.77 0.99 3.38
C VAL A 58 2.02 1.99 2.50
N THR A 59 0.95 2.61 3.01
CA THR A 59 0.20 3.66 2.31
C THR A 59 1.10 4.85 2.00
N SER A 60 1.86 5.35 2.98
CA SER A 60 2.79 6.46 2.80
C SER A 60 3.88 6.13 1.78
N LEU A 61 4.41 4.91 1.79
CA LEU A 61 5.39 4.45 0.82
C LEU A 61 4.81 4.44 -0.62
N LEU A 62 3.61 3.90 -0.79
CA LEU A 62 2.93 3.84 -2.08
C LEU A 62 2.56 5.24 -2.59
N LEU A 63 2.07 6.14 -1.73
CA LEU A 63 1.81 7.54 -2.08
C LEU A 63 3.08 8.28 -2.46
N TYR A 64 4.19 8.03 -1.75
CA TYR A 64 5.48 8.61 -2.08
C TYR A 64 5.95 8.20 -3.49
N TRP A 65 5.81 6.92 -3.85
CA TRP A 65 6.13 6.45 -5.21
C TRP A 65 5.17 6.97 -6.27
N ALA A 66 3.86 6.98 -5.97
CA ALA A 66 2.86 7.57 -6.86
C ALA A 66 3.18 9.04 -7.15
N ASN A 67 3.55 9.81 -6.13
CA ASN A 67 3.94 11.21 -6.28
C ASN A 67 5.22 11.37 -7.11
N ASN A 68 6.23 10.51 -6.91
CA ASN A 68 7.45 10.54 -7.71
C ASN A 68 7.18 10.25 -9.20
N CYS A 69 6.40 9.21 -9.51
CA CYS A 69 5.99 8.90 -10.88
C CYS A 69 5.16 10.03 -11.48
N TRP A 70 4.26 10.64 -10.70
CA TRP A 70 3.45 11.77 -11.14
C TRP A 70 4.28 13.04 -11.42
N ARG A 71 5.31 13.31 -10.62
CA ARG A 71 6.26 14.41 -10.86
C ARG A 71 7.07 14.17 -12.14
N ALA A 72 7.54 12.94 -12.36
CA ALA A 72 8.24 12.57 -13.60
C ALA A 72 7.33 12.69 -14.83
N ALA A 73 6.06 12.28 -14.72
CA ALA A 73 5.06 12.45 -15.78
C ALA A 73 4.82 13.92 -16.14
N ARG A 74 4.78 14.82 -15.14
CA ARG A 74 4.63 16.26 -15.37
C ARG A 74 5.88 16.88 -16.02
N ALA A 75 7.07 16.48 -15.62
CA ALA A 75 8.32 16.97 -16.19
C ALA A 75 8.50 16.55 -17.67
N GLY A 76 8.09 15.33 -18.02
CA GLY A 76 8.16 14.82 -19.39
C GLY A 76 7.13 15.42 -20.36
N ASN A 77 6.15 16.18 -19.87
CA ASN A 77 5.10 16.80 -20.68
C ASN A 77 5.58 18.07 -21.43
N GLY A 78 6.77 18.58 -21.10
CA GLY A 78 7.37 19.78 -21.72
C GLY A 78 8.70 19.53 -22.45
N GLY A 79 9.14 18.28 -22.59
CA GLY A 79 10.39 17.90 -23.24
C GLY A 79 10.25 16.71 -24.18
N ASN A 80 11.31 16.39 -24.92
CA ASN A 80 11.38 15.34 -25.96
C ASN A 80 11.39 13.91 -25.37
N THR A 81 10.43 13.60 -24.49
CA THR A 81 10.33 12.28 -23.81
C THR A 81 9.55 11.32 -24.70
N GLU A 82 10.03 10.09 -24.84
CA GLU A 82 9.34 9.08 -25.64
C GLU A 82 7.94 8.75 -25.07
N SER A 83 7.01 8.42 -25.96
CA SER A 83 5.62 8.12 -25.60
C SER A 83 5.50 6.91 -24.65
N ILE A 84 6.41 5.94 -24.77
CA ILE A 84 6.49 4.75 -23.90
C ILE A 84 6.83 5.14 -22.46
N ASP A 85 7.82 6.00 -22.27
CA ASP A 85 8.24 6.48 -20.96
C ASP A 85 7.10 7.23 -20.25
N GLN A 86 6.35 8.06 -20.98
CA GLN A 86 5.16 8.74 -20.45
C GLN A 86 4.05 7.77 -20.05
N PHE A 87 3.84 6.70 -20.81
CA PHE A 87 2.88 5.65 -20.46
C PHE A 87 3.29 4.93 -19.17
N ILE A 88 4.57 4.53 -19.05
CA ILE A 88 5.10 3.83 -17.88
C ILE A 88 4.92 4.66 -16.61
N VAL A 89 5.30 5.94 -16.61
CA VAL A 89 5.18 6.80 -15.41
C VAL A 89 3.74 7.09 -15.03
N ARG A 90 2.82 7.26 -16.00
CA ARG A 90 1.38 7.48 -15.71
C ARG A 90 0.72 6.23 -15.16
N LEU A 91 0.96 5.08 -15.79
CA LEU A 91 0.42 3.81 -15.33
C LEU A 91 1.01 3.41 -13.97
N GLY A 92 2.32 3.57 -13.79
CA GLY A 92 2.99 3.37 -12.50
C GLY A 92 2.44 4.28 -11.40
N ALA A 93 2.17 5.55 -11.69
CA ALA A 93 1.52 6.44 -10.72
C ALA A 93 0.12 5.95 -10.33
N GLY A 94 -0.69 5.51 -11.31
CA GLY A 94 -2.03 4.96 -11.08
C GLY A 94 -2.03 3.70 -10.23
N ILE A 95 -1.14 2.75 -10.52
CA ILE A 95 -1.03 1.48 -9.78
C ILE A 95 -0.62 1.72 -8.32
N ASN A 96 0.39 2.57 -8.09
CA ASN A 96 0.82 2.90 -6.73
C ASN A 96 -0.28 3.66 -5.95
N LEU A 97 -0.99 4.57 -6.60
CA LEU A 97 -2.10 5.30 -5.98
C LEU A 97 -3.25 4.37 -5.61
N LEU A 98 -3.64 3.46 -6.51
CA LEU A 98 -4.69 2.47 -6.23
C LEU A 98 -4.28 1.55 -5.07
N GLY A 99 -3.03 1.07 -5.07
CA GLY A 99 -2.49 0.30 -3.96
C GLY A 99 -2.59 1.05 -2.63
N ALA A 100 -2.23 2.34 -2.62
CA ALA A 100 -2.33 3.18 -1.43
C ALA A 100 -3.78 3.31 -0.94
N ILE A 101 -4.74 3.55 -1.84
CA ILE A 101 -6.16 3.67 -1.48
C ILE A 101 -6.67 2.37 -0.86
N VAL A 102 -6.38 1.23 -1.46
CA VAL A 102 -6.81 -0.08 -0.96
C VAL A 102 -6.17 -0.37 0.41
N THR A 103 -4.86 -0.18 0.55
CA THR A 103 -4.14 -0.42 1.82
C THR A 103 -4.63 0.49 2.94
N PHE A 104 -4.89 1.76 2.64
CA PHE A 104 -5.45 2.71 3.59
C PHE A 104 -6.85 2.30 4.02
N SER A 105 -7.71 1.94 3.06
CA SER A 105 -9.07 1.47 3.33
C SER A 105 -9.07 0.22 4.22
N GLN A 106 -8.16 -0.73 3.96
CA GLN A 106 -7.96 -1.89 4.81
C GLN A 106 -7.50 -1.51 6.23
N GLY A 107 -6.69 -0.46 6.38
CA GLY A 107 -6.29 0.07 7.69
C GLY A 107 -7.46 0.70 8.44
N VAL A 108 -8.31 1.46 7.75
CA VAL A 108 -9.53 2.06 8.34
C VAL A 108 -10.50 0.98 8.80
N VAL A 109 -10.69 -0.10 8.02
CA VAL A 109 -11.56 -1.22 8.42
C VAL A 109 -11.07 -1.89 9.72
N SER A 110 -9.75 -1.91 9.99
CA SER A 110 -9.20 -2.40 11.25
C SER A 110 -9.59 -1.55 12.47
N LEU A 111 -10.14 -0.35 12.30
CA LEU A 111 -10.71 0.46 13.39
C LEU A 111 -12.17 0.10 13.69
N LEU A 112 -12.85 -0.57 12.76
CA LEU A 112 -14.29 -0.84 12.84
C LEU A 112 -14.59 -2.26 13.33
N LEU A 113 -13.69 -3.21 13.07
CA LEU A 113 -13.89 -4.63 13.35
C LEU A 113 -12.91 -5.14 14.42
N PRO A 114 -13.33 -6.06 15.30
CA PRO A 114 -12.39 -6.79 16.15
C PRO A 114 -11.41 -7.60 15.27
N PRO A 115 -10.17 -7.80 15.75
CA PRO A 115 -9.10 -8.40 14.94
C PRO A 115 -9.34 -9.90 14.65
N CYS A 116 -9.96 -10.60 15.59
CA CYS A 116 -10.25 -12.02 15.50
C CYS A 116 -11.77 -12.18 15.44
N LEU A 117 -12.26 -12.64 14.30
CA LEU A 117 -13.66 -13.04 14.06
C LEU A 117 -13.77 -14.56 14.09
#